data_AF-A0A7J6TAX2-F1
#
_entry.id   AF-A0A7J6TAX2-F1
#
_cell.length_a   1.000
_cell.length_b   1.000
_cell.length_c   1.000
_cell.angle_alpha   90.00
_cell.angle_beta   90.00
_cell.angle_gamma   90.00
#
_symmetry.space_group_name_H-M   'P 1'
#
loop_
_entity.id
_entity.type
_entity.pdbx_description
1 polymer ?
#
loop_
_entity_poly.entity_id
_entity_poly.type
_entity_poly.pdbx_seq_one_letter_code
_entity_poly.pdbx_strand_id
1 'polypeptide(L)'
;MFLVELSSVLLTVMGLIFIRPSMADSQLPTFRAQMSTLILLSSAVLVLPLGILRYVCCTCLCQQSKASLSHAYEKAPDYYTAQYLWPRRSKYHMTNPAYRGLPESLNPENLKPSTTSSGPSILQRAQTQALQGNFNEAITN
;
A
#
# COMPACT_ATOMS: atom_id res chain seq x y z
N MET A 1 3.71 11.45 -1.56
CA MET A 1 5.08 11.83 -1.17
C MET A 1 5.11 13.27 -0.66
N PHE A 2 4.66 14.25 -1.45
CA PHE A 2 4.56 15.66 -1.05
C PHE A 2 3.86 15.94 0.31
N LEU A 3 2.79 15.21 0.64
CA LEU A 3 2.09 15.37 1.93
C LEU A 3 2.94 14.99 3.16
N VAL A 4 3.84 14.01 3.01
CA VAL A 4 4.75 13.57 4.09
C VAL A 4 5.90 14.55 4.27
N GLU A 5 6.34 15.19 3.17
CA GLU A 5 7.42 16.19 3.21
C GLU A 5 6.90 17.51 3.79
N LEU A 6 5.68 17.91 3.41
CA LEU A 6 5.00 19.08 3.98
C LEU A 6 4.73 18.93 5.48
N SER A 7 4.37 17.72 5.94
CA SER A 7 4.11 17.49 7.36
C SER A 7 5.37 17.64 8.22
N SER A 8 6.54 17.26 7.71
CA SER A 8 7.82 17.45 8.42
C SER A 8 8.14 18.93 8.70
N VAL A 9 7.97 19.78 7.70
CA VAL A 9 8.17 21.24 7.86
C VAL A 9 7.13 21.83 8.80
N LEU A 10 5.85 21.44 8.63
CA LEU A 10 4.76 21.93 9.46
C LEU A 10 4.96 21.56 10.93
N LEU A 11 5.38 20.33 11.24
CA LEU A 11 5.67 19.89 12.61
C LEU A 11 6.77 20.73 13.26
N THR A 12 7.83 21.07 12.51
CA THR A 12 8.94 21.89 13.01
C THR A 12 8.50 23.32 13.30
N VAL A 13 7.70 23.91 12.42
CA VAL A 13 7.12 25.25 12.61
C VAL A 13 6.17 25.28 13.81
N MET A 14 5.32 24.26 13.96
CA MET A 14 4.42 24.14 15.10
C MET A 14 5.20 24.00 16.41
N GLY A 15 6.28 23.22 16.43
CA GLY A 15 7.18 23.13 17.58
C GLY A 15 7.75 24.49 17.99
N LEU A 16 8.16 25.32 17.03
CA LEU A 16 8.66 26.67 17.32
C LEU A 16 7.59 27.59 17.91
N ILE A 17 6.34 27.48 17.46
CA ILE A 17 5.23 28.30 17.96
C ILE A 17 4.79 27.85 19.37
N PHE A 18 4.60 26.55 19.57
CA PHE A 18 4.00 26.02 20.81
C PHE A 18 5.00 25.82 21.95
N ILE A 19 6.25 25.49 21.66
CA ILE A 19 7.25 25.20 22.71
C ILE A 19 7.91 26.50 23.21
N ARG A 20 8.01 27.53 22.37
CA ARG A 20 8.60 28.82 22.72
C ARG A 20 8.10 29.42 24.04
N PRO A 21 6.79 29.52 24.33
CA PRO A 21 6.32 30.12 25.59
C PRO A 21 6.69 29.31 26.84
N SER A 22 7.09 28.04 26.69
CA SER A 22 7.46 27.16 27.80
C SER A 22 8.94 27.24 28.17
N MET A 23 9.78 27.95 27.41
CA MET A 23 11.24 27.97 27.63
C MET A 23 11.71 29.18 28.42
N ALA A 24 12.76 28.98 29.23
CA ALA A 24 13.44 30.07 29.92
C ALA A 24 14.20 30.96 28.92
N ASP A 25 14.32 32.26 29.24
CA ASP A 25 14.94 33.25 28.34
C ASP A 25 16.40 32.90 27.96
N SER A 26 17.14 32.25 28.87
CA SER A 26 18.51 31.80 28.62
C SER A 26 18.63 30.68 27.56
N GLN A 27 17.57 29.89 27.37
CA GLN A 27 17.54 28.76 26.42
C GLN A 27 16.98 29.16 25.05
N LEU A 28 16.26 30.30 25.00
CA LEU A 28 15.61 30.81 23.80
C LEU A 28 16.55 31.01 22.60
N PRO A 29 17.79 31.56 22.72
CA PRO A 29 18.66 31.73 21.55
C PRO A 29 19.11 30.38 20.97
N THR A 30 19.48 29.41 21.81
CA THR A 30 19.88 28.07 21.38
C THR A 30 18.73 27.33 20.71
N PHE A 31 17.53 27.40 21.30
CA PHE A 31 16.33 26.79 20.73
C PHE A 31 15.97 27.39 19.36
N ARG A 32 16.04 28.73 19.23
CA ARG A 32 15.80 29.40 17.95
C ARG A 32 16.80 28.98 16.89
N ALA A 33 18.08 28.90 17.23
CA ALA A 33 19.12 28.45 16.31
C ALA A 33 18.90 26.99 15.87
N GLN A 34 18.51 26.11 16.79
CA GLN A 34 18.24 24.71 16.46
C GLN A 34 16.98 24.55 15.60
N MET A 35 15.90 25.28 15.89
CA MET A 35 14.70 25.21 15.07
C MET A 35 14.91 25.83 13.68
N SER A 36 15.68 26.92 13.58
CA SER A 36 15.97 27.52 12.27
C SER A 36 16.84 26.60 11.40
N THR A 37 17.82 25.90 11.98
CA THR A 37 18.61 24.91 11.22
C THR A 37 17.77 23.74 10.76
N LEU A 38 16.84 23.24 11.58
CA LEU A 38 15.91 22.17 11.18
C LEU A 38 14.94 22.60 10.07
N ILE A 39 14.43 23.82 10.13
CA ILE A 39 13.56 24.36 9.07
C ILE A 39 14.34 24.51 7.76
N LEU A 40 15.56 25.06 7.81
CA LEU A 40 16.43 25.22 6.65
C LEU A 40 16.82 23.88 6.02
N LEU A 41 17.16 22.89 6.85
CA LEU A 41 17.49 21.55 6.38
C LEU A 41 16.27 20.89 5.72
N SER A 42 15.10 21.00 6.35
CA SER A 42 13.86 20.41 5.83
C SER A 42 13.40 21.09 4.54
N SER A 43 13.54 22.41 4.43
CA SER A 43 13.21 23.15 3.20
C SER A 43 14.20 22.87 2.08
N ALA A 44 15.50 22.70 2.39
CA ALA A 44 16.48 22.27 1.39
C ALA A 44 16.08 20.91 0.80
N VAL A 45 15.67 19.95 1.63
CA VAL A 45 15.20 18.62 1.18
C VAL A 45 13.99 18.72 0.22
N LEU A 46 13.09 19.68 0.40
CA LEU A 46 11.95 19.92 -0.50
C LEU A 46 12.36 20.41 -1.89
N VAL A 47 13.47 21.14 -1.99
CA VAL A 47 13.97 21.69 -3.26
C VAL A 47 14.86 20.67 -3.98
N LEU A 48 15.45 19.72 -3.25
CA LEU A 48 16.32 18.72 -3.85
C LEU A 48 15.51 17.76 -4.76
N PRO A 49 15.97 17.55 -6.01
CA PRO A 49 15.34 16.58 -6.89
C PRO A 49 15.47 15.17 -6.30
N LEU A 50 14.40 14.38 -6.45
CA LEU A 50 14.27 13.02 -5.93
C LEU A 50 15.47 12.11 -6.24
N GLY A 51 16.14 12.30 -7.38
CA GLY A 51 17.33 11.54 -7.75
C GLY A 51 18.51 11.76 -6.80
N ILE A 52 18.76 13.00 -6.39
CA ILE A 52 19.84 13.35 -5.46
C ILE A 52 19.46 12.91 -4.05
N LEU A 53 18.20 13.11 -3.65
CA LEU A 53 17.71 12.67 -2.34
C LEU A 53 17.89 11.16 -2.16
N ARG A 54 17.66 10.38 -3.23
CA ARG A 54 17.84 8.93 -3.18
C ARG A 54 19.29 8.51 -2.92
N TYR A 55 20.23 9.27 -3.46
CA TYR A 55 21.66 9.04 -3.28
C TYR A 55 22.12 9.47 -1.88
N VAL A 56 21.73 10.67 -1.44
CA VAL A 56 22.10 11.22 -0.12
C VAL A 56 21.52 10.39 1.02
N CYS A 57 20.26 9.95 0.91
CA CYS A 57 19.62 9.12 1.94
C CYS A 57 19.93 7.62 1.81
N CYS A 58 20.86 7.22 0.93
CA CYS A 58 21.20 5.81 0.65
C CYS A 58 19.99 4.92 0.27
N THR A 59 18.83 5.52 -0.03
CA THR A 59 17.62 4.75 -0.38
C THR A 59 17.76 4.03 -1.72
N CYS A 60 18.75 4.39 -2.54
CA CYS A 60 19.15 3.63 -3.72
C CYS A 60 19.62 2.21 -3.40
N LEU A 61 20.17 1.96 -2.20
CA LEU A 61 20.59 0.63 -1.75
C LEU A 61 19.41 -0.21 -1.23
N CYS A 62 18.38 0.45 -0.70
CA CYS A 62 17.21 -0.22 -0.12
C CYS A 62 16.06 -0.41 -1.12
N GLN A 63 15.91 0.49 -2.09
CA GLN A 63 14.90 0.36 -3.14
C GLN A 63 15.48 -0.47 -4.28
N GLN A 64 15.27 -1.78 -4.19
CA GLN A 64 15.48 -2.69 -5.32
C GLN A 64 14.86 -2.08 -6.59
N SER A 65 15.68 -1.96 -7.64
CA SER A 65 15.28 -1.40 -8.94
C SER A 65 13.94 -2.00 -9.37
N LYS A 66 13.04 -1.16 -9.91
CA LYS A 66 11.77 -1.63 -10.48
C LYS A 66 11.97 -2.73 -11.53
N ALA A 67 13.14 -2.77 -12.19
CA ALA A 67 13.52 -3.83 -13.12
C ALA A 67 13.74 -5.19 -12.42
N SER A 68 14.18 -5.19 -11.16
CA SER A 68 14.25 -6.43 -10.37
C SER A 68 12.88 -6.89 -9.90
N LEU A 69 11.94 -5.96 -9.66
CA LEU A 69 10.56 -6.29 -9.31
C LEU A 69 9.81 -6.88 -10.52
N SER A 70 10.00 -6.34 -11.72
CA SER A 70 9.38 -6.90 -12.94
C SER A 70 9.93 -8.28 -13.29
N HIS A 71 11.24 -8.49 -13.15
CA HIS A 71 11.82 -9.83 -13.34
C HIS A 71 11.43 -10.82 -12.24
N ALA A 72 11.26 -10.35 -11.00
CA ALA A 72 10.71 -11.17 -9.93
C ALA A 72 9.24 -11.53 -10.20
N TYR A 73 8.46 -10.63 -10.83
CA TYR A 73 7.07 -10.88 -11.20
C TYR A 73 6.94 -11.86 -12.38
N GLU A 74 7.84 -11.82 -13.36
CA GLU A 74 7.88 -12.79 -14.47
C GLU A 74 8.27 -14.20 -14.02
N LYS A 75 9.08 -14.32 -12.97
CA LYS A 75 9.45 -15.61 -12.36
C LYS A 75 8.57 -16.00 -11.17
N ALA A 76 7.69 -15.11 -10.71
CA ALA A 76 6.77 -15.44 -9.65
C ALA A 76 5.81 -16.51 -10.18
N PRO A 77 5.55 -17.58 -9.39
CA PRO A 77 4.52 -18.53 -9.77
C PRO A 77 3.22 -17.76 -10.00
N ASP A 78 2.57 -18.06 -11.13
CA ASP A 78 1.28 -17.49 -11.47
C ASP A 78 0.33 -17.61 -10.27
N TYR A 79 -0.58 -16.65 -10.08
CA TYR A 79 -1.41 -16.58 -8.86
C TYR A 79 -2.09 -17.92 -8.54
N TYR A 80 -2.54 -18.62 -9.59
CA TYR A 80 -3.14 -19.96 -9.50
C TYR A 80 -2.21 -21.04 -8.99
N THR A 81 -0.91 -20.89 -9.18
CA THR A 81 0.13 -21.78 -8.67
C THR A 81 0.55 -21.37 -7.25
N ALA A 82 0.68 -20.07 -7.00
CA ALA A 82 1.08 -19.53 -5.70
C ALA A 82 0.07 -19.83 -4.58
N GLN A 83 -1.23 -19.86 -4.88
CA GLN A 83 -2.28 -20.15 -3.89
C GLN A 83 -2.16 -21.53 -3.23
N TYR A 84 -1.48 -22.50 -3.88
CA TYR A 84 -1.25 -23.83 -3.29
C TYR A 84 -0.16 -23.83 -2.22
N LEU A 85 0.69 -22.79 -2.19
CA LEU A 85 1.71 -22.62 -1.16
C LEU A 85 1.15 -21.98 0.12
N TRP A 86 -0.06 -21.41 0.07
CA TRP A 86 -0.67 -20.76 1.23
C TRP A 86 -1.40 -21.74 2.15
N PRO A 87 -1.30 -21.56 3.48
CA PRO A 87 -2.16 -22.25 4.44
C PRO A 87 -3.63 -22.10 4.09
N ARG A 88 -4.45 -23.15 4.27
CA ARG A 88 -5.89 -23.13 3.93
C ARG A 88 -6.65 -21.91 4.49
N ARG A 89 -6.30 -21.46 5.70
CA ARG A 89 -6.95 -20.32 6.36
C ARG A 89 -6.53 -18.95 5.85
N SER A 90 -5.47 -18.86 5.07
CA SER A 90 -4.91 -17.60 4.55
C SER A 90 -5.02 -17.49 3.04
N LYS A 91 -5.85 -18.32 2.40
CA LYS A 91 -6.10 -18.22 0.97
C LYS A 91 -6.88 -16.93 0.69
N TYR A 92 -6.52 -16.24 -0.38
CA TYR A 92 -7.03 -14.91 -0.72
C TYR A 92 -8.57 -14.83 -0.78
N HIS A 93 -9.25 -15.88 -1.22
CA HIS A 93 -10.72 -15.93 -1.27
C HIS A 93 -11.39 -15.92 0.12
N MET A 94 -10.67 -16.30 1.17
CA MET A 94 -11.16 -16.24 2.57
C MET A 94 -11.05 -14.82 3.17
N THR A 95 -10.05 -14.05 2.72
CA THR A 95 -9.78 -12.70 3.22
C THR A 95 -10.48 -11.61 2.41
N ASN A 96 -10.74 -11.85 1.13
CA ASN A 96 -11.40 -10.87 0.27
C ASN A 96 -12.94 -10.91 0.50
N PRO A 97 -13.56 -9.80 0.92
CA PRO A 97 -15.00 -9.73 1.22
C PRO A 97 -15.90 -10.21 0.08
N ALA A 98 -15.49 -9.98 -1.17
CA ALA A 98 -16.26 -10.36 -2.35
C ALA A 98 -16.39 -11.89 -2.51
N TYR A 99 -15.40 -12.64 -2.02
CA TYR A 99 -15.37 -14.10 -2.14
C TYR A 99 -15.73 -14.82 -0.85
N ARG A 100 -15.72 -14.13 0.28
CA ARG A 100 -16.00 -14.71 1.60
C ARG A 100 -17.40 -15.32 1.72
N GLY A 101 -18.36 -14.81 0.95
CA GLY A 101 -19.74 -15.30 0.92
C GLY A 101 -20.03 -16.38 -0.13
N LEU A 102 -19.07 -16.72 -0.98
CA LEU A 102 -19.27 -17.74 -2.01
C LEU A 102 -19.19 -19.15 -1.41
N PRO A 103 -20.06 -20.09 -1.82
CA PRO A 103 -19.96 -21.50 -1.45
C PRO A 103 -18.58 -22.08 -1.80
N GLU A 104 -18.05 -22.96 -0.94
CA GLU A 104 -16.71 -23.54 -1.12
C GLU A 104 -16.58 -24.30 -2.45
N SER A 105 -17.67 -24.86 -2.98
CA SER A 105 -17.72 -25.52 -4.29
C SER A 105 -17.39 -24.61 -5.48
N LEU A 106 -17.62 -23.29 -5.35
CA LEU A 106 -17.32 -22.29 -6.38
C LEU A 106 -15.93 -21.66 -6.23
N ASN A 107 -15.12 -22.14 -5.27
CA ASN A 107 -13.76 -21.64 -5.13
C ASN A 107 -12.92 -21.98 -6.38
N PRO A 108 -12.03 -21.08 -6.81
CA PRO A 108 -11.20 -21.29 -8.01
C PRO A 108 -10.37 -22.57 -7.98
N GLU A 109 -10.02 -23.08 -6.80
CA GLU A 109 -9.31 -24.35 -6.62
C GLU A 109 -10.15 -25.60 -6.94
N ASN A 110 -11.47 -25.47 -6.88
CA ASN A 110 -12.42 -26.55 -7.15
C ASN A 110 -12.94 -26.52 -8.61
N LEU A 111 -12.70 -25.42 -9.32
CA LEU A 111 -13.03 -25.29 -10.74
C LEU A 111 -11.98 -26.04 -11.56
N LYS A 112 -12.37 -27.18 -12.15
CA LYS A 112 -11.52 -27.88 -13.11
C LYS A 112 -11.34 -27.00 -14.36
N PRO A 113 -10.13 -26.85 -14.90
CA PRO A 113 -9.85 -26.01 -16.08
C PRO A 113 -10.53 -26.48 -17.39
N SER A 114 -11.37 -27.51 -17.34
CA SER A 114 -12.01 -28.13 -18.49
C SER A 114 -13.50 -27.81 -18.52
N THR A 115 -13.85 -26.56 -18.79
CA THR A 115 -15.07 -26.26 -19.55
C THR A 115 -14.87 -24.98 -20.34
N THR A 116 -14.56 -25.16 -21.63
CA THR A 116 -14.58 -24.13 -22.67
C THR A 116 -16.01 -23.60 -22.82
N SER A 117 -16.48 -22.77 -21.89
CA SER A 117 -17.73 -22.03 -22.10
C SER A 117 -17.37 -20.66 -22.65
N SER A 118 -17.59 -20.49 -23.96
CA SER A 118 -17.58 -19.23 -24.72
C SER A 118 -18.74 -18.29 -24.30
N GLY A 119 -19.02 -18.21 -23.01
CA GLY A 119 -19.99 -17.31 -22.40
C GLY A 119 -19.40 -16.64 -21.17
N PRO A 120 -20.07 -15.61 -20.61
CA PRO A 120 -19.61 -14.97 -19.37
C PRO A 120 -19.46 -16.03 -18.30
N SER A 121 -18.25 -16.16 -17.76
CA SER A 121 -17.89 -17.21 -16.83
C SER A 121 -18.85 -17.19 -15.63
N ILE A 122 -19.12 -18.35 -15.04
CA ILE A 122 -19.99 -18.46 -13.85
C ILE A 122 -19.50 -17.49 -12.76
N LEU A 123 -18.18 -17.26 -12.67
CA LEU A 123 -17.56 -16.25 -11.83
C LEU A 123 -17.99 -14.83 -12.18
N GLN A 124 -18.04 -14.47 -13.46
CA GLN A 124 -18.49 -13.15 -13.92
C GLN A 124 -19.95 -12.89 -13.56
N ARG A 125 -20.82 -13.92 -13.68
CA ARG A 125 -22.23 -13.80 -13.28
C ARG A 125 -22.38 -13.67 -11.77
N ALA A 126 -21.68 -14.50 -11.00
CA ALA A 126 -21.68 -14.45 -9.54
C ALA A 126 -21.15 -13.10 -9.01
N GLN A 127 -20.10 -12.55 -9.62
CA GLN A 127 -19.57 -11.23 -9.28
C GLN A 127 -20.56 -10.11 -9.62
N THR A 128 -21.22 -10.20 -10.77
CA THR A 128 -22.23 -9.20 -11.18
C THR A 128 -23.42 -9.22 -10.21
N GLN A 129 -23.88 -10.40 -9.82
CA GLN A 129 -24.96 -10.57 -8.84
C GLN A 129 -24.57 -10.11 -7.43
N ALA A 130 -23.33 -10.38 -7.00
CA ALA A 130 -22.79 -9.91 -5.73
C ALA A 130 -22.67 -8.37 -5.70
N LEU A 131 -22.25 -7.74 -6.80
CA LEU A 131 -22.20 -6.28 -6.94
C LEU A 131 -23.59 -5.63 -6.96
N GLN A 132 -24.61 -6.35 -7.43
CA GLN A 132 -26.00 -5.89 -7.46
C GLN A 132 -26.75 -6.06 -6.14
N GLY A 133 -26.11 -6.63 -5.10
CA GLY A 133 -26.72 -6.78 -3.77
C GLY A 133 -27.80 -7.85 -3.66
N ASN A 134 -28.04 -8.64 -4.71
CA ASN A 134 -29.08 -9.68 -4.76
C ASN A 134 -28.51 -11.07 -4.41
N PHE A 135 -27.87 -11.19 -3.23
CA PHE A 135 -27.19 -12.43 -2.81
C PHE A 135 -28.16 -13.61 -2.57
N ASN A 136 -29.45 -13.34 -2.37
CA ASN A 136 -30.43 -14.37 -2.00
C ASN A 136 -31.03 -15.14 -3.19
N GLU A 137 -30.90 -14.66 -4.43
CA GLU A 137 -31.51 -15.31 -5.61
C GLU A 137 -30.59 -16.32 -6.30
N ALA A 138 -29.29 -16.31 -6.01
CA ALA A 138 -28.29 -17.12 -6.72
C ALA A 138 -28.10 -18.54 -6.16
N ILE A 139 -28.71 -18.88 -5.02
CA ILE A 139 -28.50 -20.16 -4.32
C ILE A 139 -29.63 -21.18 -4.59
N THR A 140 -30.76 -20.73 -5.16
CA THR A 140 -31.98 -21.55 -5.31
C THR A 140 -32.24 -22.11 -6.71
N ASN A 141 -31.36 -21.88 -7.69
CA ASN A 141 -31.46 -22.45 -9.04
C ASN A 141 -30.12 -23.08 -9.46
#